data_AF-A0AAT9M483-F1
#
_entry.id   AF-A0AAT9M483-F1
#
_cell.length_a   1.000
_cell.length_b   1.000
_cell.length_c   1.000
_cell.angle_alpha   90.00
_cell.angle_beta   90.00
_cell.angle_gamma   90.00
#
_symmetry.space_group_name_H-M   'P 1'
#
loop_
_entity.id
_entity.type
_entity.pdbx_description
1 polymer ?
#
loop_
_entity_poly.entity_id
_entity_poly.type
_entity_poly.pdbx_seq_one_letter_code
_entity_poly.pdbx_strand_id
1 'polypeptide(L)'
;MSSVDAEDEELLAQLRAEAHSQEPPPVHTMLDDVVRRGRRRLRARRMGATLGVVAVVAGVGVATSVLRDNLPGSGLTADHLSAASSVSTSPTLSGWAIPPQVTSTRADSTDCSNGVSVPGEPKADPVDIDHLNKVLLTSLRDIAPKATSKITRSTAVNKPATGDATLGSTWADVVDSGGGGSVYIEVHGFSGTPTQAADNEQFVNGVCTPPQRKTLADGTVMQLYGELKYDPGHPSQALRVYTPAHRLYVVTSEGFASPDWTQVANAEPGTLAVPEGAGRHSLPLTEDQLTAIGERVAALG
;
A
#
# COMPACT_ATOMS: atom_id res chain seq x y z
N MET A 1 25.65 28.08 53.69
CA MET A 1 24.77 26.93 53.41
C MET A 1 23.37 27.49 53.40
N SER A 2 22.81 27.61 52.20
CA SER A 2 21.61 28.41 51.95
C SER A 2 20.39 27.54 52.22
N SER A 3 19.28 28.14 52.64
CA SER A 3 18.01 27.43 52.88
C SER A 3 17.51 26.64 51.65
N VAL A 4 17.99 27.01 50.46
CA VAL A 4 17.67 26.34 49.18
C VAL A 4 18.24 24.92 49.12
N ASP A 5 19.41 24.68 49.73
CA ASP A 5 20.06 23.36 49.69
C ASP A 5 19.30 22.31 50.53
N ALA A 6 18.56 22.76 51.55
CA ALA A 6 17.79 21.88 52.43
C ALA A 6 16.45 21.45 51.81
N GLU A 7 15.79 22.35 51.05
CA GLU A 7 14.52 22.06 50.39
C GLU A 7 14.71 21.06 49.23
N ASP A 8 15.80 21.17 48.48
CA ASP A 8 16.13 20.22 47.41
C ASP A 8 16.45 18.82 47.95
N GLU A 9 17.08 18.73 49.12
CA GLU A 9 17.41 17.45 49.76
C GLU A 9 16.14 16.75 50.30
N GLU A 10 15.18 17.53 50.82
CA GLU A 10 13.87 17.02 51.25
C GLU A 10 13.01 16.55 50.06
N LEU A 11 13.03 17.28 48.95
CA LEU A 11 12.32 16.90 47.72
C LEU A 11 12.88 15.61 47.10
N LEU A 12 14.20 15.46 47.09
CA LEU A 12 14.87 14.24 46.64
C LEU A 12 14.59 13.05 47.55
N ALA A 13 14.46 13.27 48.87
CA ALA A 13 14.09 12.22 49.81
C ALA A 13 12.64 11.73 49.57
N GLN A 14 11.71 12.65 49.32
CA GLN A 14 10.31 12.30 48.98
C GLN A 14 10.22 11.53 47.66
N LEU A 15 10.91 11.97 46.61
CA LEU A 15 10.91 11.27 45.32
C LEU A 15 11.49 9.86 45.42
N ARG A 16 12.52 9.64 46.24
CA ARG A 16 13.05 8.28 46.47
C ARG A 16 12.08 7.41 47.25
N ALA A 17 11.36 7.96 48.23
CA ALA A 17 10.36 7.22 48.99
C ALA A 17 9.15 6.81 48.12
N GLU A 18 8.73 7.68 47.21
CA GLU A 18 7.64 7.40 46.27
C GLU A 18 8.07 6.37 45.21
N ALA A 19 9.30 6.44 44.73
CA ALA A 19 9.85 5.45 43.79
C ALA A 19 10.01 4.04 44.40
N HIS A 20 10.22 3.92 45.72
CA HIS A 20 10.37 2.62 46.40
C HIS A 20 9.05 1.98 46.85
N SER A 21 7.94 2.71 46.82
CA SER A 21 6.61 2.20 47.23
C SER A 21 5.80 1.63 46.07
N GLN A 22 6.31 1.71 44.83
CA GLN A 22 5.64 1.15 43.67
C GLN A 22 6.10 -0.30 43.44
N GLU A 23 5.42 -1.23 44.08
CA GLU A 23 5.61 -2.67 43.88
C GLU A 23 5.36 -2.99 42.39
N PRO A 24 6.31 -3.63 41.69
CA PRO A 24 6.18 -3.87 40.26
C PRO A 24 4.97 -4.79 40.02
N PRO A 25 4.00 -4.40 39.16
CA PRO A 25 2.85 -5.24 38.88
C PRO A 25 3.33 -6.58 38.31
N PRO A 26 2.73 -7.72 38.70
CA PRO A 26 3.15 -9.02 38.23
C PRO A 26 3.03 -9.08 36.70
N VAL A 27 4.17 -9.18 36.03
CA VAL A 27 4.27 -9.27 34.56
C VAL A 27 3.93 -10.70 34.13
N HIS A 28 2.64 -11.01 34.11
CA HIS A 28 2.11 -12.15 33.35
C HIS A 28 1.47 -11.64 32.06
N THR A 29 2.22 -10.89 31.26
CA THR A 29 1.81 -10.65 29.87
C THR A 29 2.16 -11.90 29.08
N MET A 30 1.26 -12.89 29.11
CA MET A 30 1.36 -14.02 28.21
C MET A 30 1.42 -13.51 26.78
N LEU A 31 2.31 -14.09 25.98
CA LEU A 31 2.52 -13.75 24.57
C LEU A 31 1.20 -13.70 23.79
N ASP A 32 0.25 -14.57 24.16
CA ASP A 32 -1.11 -14.61 23.61
C ASP A 32 -1.89 -13.30 23.78
N ASP A 33 -1.71 -12.59 24.89
CA ASP A 33 -2.41 -11.32 25.13
C ASP A 33 -1.81 -10.17 24.29
N VAL A 34 -0.50 -10.22 24.03
CA VAL A 34 0.18 -9.27 23.13
C VAL A 34 -0.23 -9.53 21.68
N VAL A 35 -0.26 -10.81 21.25
CA VAL A 35 -0.68 -11.19 19.90
C VAL A 35 -2.17 -10.88 19.68
N ARG A 36 -3.04 -11.16 20.67
CA ARG A 36 -4.47 -10.84 20.61
C ARG A 36 -4.73 -9.34 20.53
N ARG A 37 -3.98 -8.53 21.28
CA ARG A 37 -4.11 -7.06 21.27
C ARG A 37 -3.54 -6.45 19.98
N GLY A 38 -2.48 -7.03 19.41
CA GLY A 38 -1.93 -6.67 18.09
C GLY A 38 -2.89 -6.95 16.93
N ARG A 39 -3.53 -8.14 16.92
CA ARG A 39 -4.49 -8.53 15.87
C ARG A 39 -5.75 -7.66 15.87
N ARG A 40 -6.17 -7.16 17.05
CA ARG A 40 -7.33 -6.25 17.19
C ARG A 40 -7.03 -4.85 16.66
N ARG A 41 -5.81 -4.33 16.85
CA ARG A 41 -5.36 -3.04 16.29
C ARG A 41 -5.23 -3.07 14.76
N LEU A 42 -4.74 -4.18 14.20
CA LEU A 42 -4.68 -4.36 12.75
C LEU A 42 -6.07 -4.44 12.09
N ARG A 43 -7.06 -5.07 12.74
CA ARG A 43 -8.45 -5.06 12.26
C ARG A 43 -9.11 -3.69 12.39
N ALA A 44 -8.86 -2.95 13.47
CA ALA A 44 -9.39 -1.60 13.63
C ALA A 44 -8.83 -0.62 12.58
N ARG A 45 -7.54 -0.74 12.23
CA ARG A 45 -6.95 0.04 11.13
C ARG A 45 -7.49 -0.35 9.75
N ARG A 46 -7.89 -1.61 9.54
CA ARG A 46 -8.52 -2.06 8.28
C ARG A 46 -10.03 -1.77 8.20
N MET A 47 -10.72 -1.57 9.31
CA MET A 47 -12.16 -1.20 9.35
C MET A 47 -12.42 0.31 9.38
N GLY A 48 -11.38 1.13 9.63
CA GLY A 48 -11.50 2.59 9.57
C GLY A 48 -11.84 3.17 8.19
N ALA A 49 -11.68 2.38 7.12
CA ALA A 49 -11.96 2.79 5.74
C ALA A 49 -13.33 2.31 5.21
N THR A 50 -14.15 1.63 6.00
CA THR A 50 -15.39 0.98 5.51
C THR A 50 -16.68 1.35 6.26
N LEU A 51 -16.62 2.29 7.21
CA LEU A 51 -17.80 2.79 7.93
C LEU A 51 -18.36 4.11 7.36
N GLY A 52 -18.27 4.29 6.04
CA GLY A 52 -18.81 5.44 5.32
C GLY A 52 -19.87 5.11 4.26
N VAL A 53 -20.42 3.88 4.22
CA VAL A 53 -21.26 3.43 3.09
C VAL A 53 -22.72 3.11 3.45
N VAL A 54 -23.14 3.17 4.72
CA VAL A 54 -24.51 2.71 5.10
C VAL A 54 -25.56 3.83 5.25
N ALA A 55 -25.37 5.03 4.68
CA ALA A 55 -26.33 6.13 4.88
C ALA A 55 -26.86 6.85 3.63
N VAL A 56 -26.61 6.37 2.39
CA VAL A 56 -27.11 7.07 1.18
C VAL A 56 -27.81 6.15 0.14
N VAL A 57 -27.99 4.86 0.42
CA VAL A 57 -28.83 3.97 -0.45
C VAL A 57 -30.14 3.62 0.27
N ALA A 58 -30.91 4.65 0.60
CA ALA A 58 -32.32 4.53 0.98
C ALA A 58 -33.20 5.63 0.35
N GLY A 59 -32.68 6.33 -0.67
CA GLY A 59 -33.30 7.56 -1.20
C GLY A 59 -33.55 7.62 -2.70
N VAL A 60 -33.33 6.54 -3.46
CA VAL A 60 -33.70 6.47 -4.89
C VAL A 60 -34.19 5.06 -5.20
N GLY A 61 -35.46 4.79 -4.90
CA GLY A 61 -36.05 3.48 -5.14
C GLY A 61 -37.55 3.37 -4.91
N VAL A 62 -38.29 4.48 -4.82
CA VAL A 62 -39.77 4.46 -4.73
C VAL A 62 -40.36 5.62 -5.52
N ALA A 63 -40.49 5.47 -6.84
CA ALA A 63 -41.37 6.33 -7.66
C ALA A 63 -41.62 5.81 -9.09
N THR A 64 -42.00 4.53 -9.30
CA THR A 64 -42.64 4.11 -10.58
C THR A 64 -43.69 3.00 -10.47
N SER A 65 -44.22 2.69 -9.28
CA SER A 65 -45.21 1.61 -9.10
C SER A 65 -46.65 2.09 -8.90
N VAL A 66 -47.13 3.07 -9.68
CA VAL A 66 -48.57 3.34 -9.81
C VAL A 66 -48.89 3.83 -11.24
N LEU A 67 -48.94 2.90 -12.20
CA LEU A 67 -49.73 2.95 -13.44
C LEU A 67 -49.34 1.77 -14.33
N ARG A 68 -49.83 0.57 -14.00
CA ARG A 68 -49.91 -0.57 -14.95
C ARG A 68 -50.80 -1.67 -14.37
N ASP A 69 -52.06 -1.34 -14.13
CA ASP A 69 -53.12 -2.33 -14.13
C ASP A 69 -53.95 -2.13 -15.41
N ASN A 70 -54.16 -3.23 -16.13
CA ASN A 70 -54.94 -3.42 -17.36
C ASN A 70 -54.21 -3.28 -18.70
N LEU A 71 -53.34 -4.25 -19.03
CA LEU A 71 -53.20 -4.75 -20.40
C LEU A 71 -53.00 -6.28 -20.37
N PRO A 72 -53.88 -7.08 -21.00
CA PRO A 72 -53.65 -8.50 -21.21
C PRO A 72 -52.86 -8.71 -22.50
N GLY A 73 -51.73 -9.39 -22.44
CA GLY A 73 -51.11 -9.99 -23.62
C GLY A 73 -49.60 -9.91 -23.68
N SER A 74 -49.02 -11.04 -24.12
CA SER A 74 -47.65 -11.25 -24.59
C SER A 74 -46.60 -11.58 -23.53
N GLY A 75 -46.39 -12.89 -23.37
CA GLY A 75 -45.22 -13.44 -22.70
C GLY A 75 -43.93 -13.06 -23.43
N LEU A 76 -42.91 -12.73 -22.65
CA LEU A 76 -41.53 -12.62 -23.11
C LEU A 76 -40.71 -13.69 -22.39
N THR A 77 -40.04 -14.51 -23.20
CA THR A 77 -39.22 -15.66 -22.84
C THR A 77 -37.98 -15.24 -22.04
N ALA A 78 -37.59 -16.07 -21.08
CA ALA A 78 -36.46 -15.87 -20.15
C ALA A 78 -35.06 -15.98 -20.80
N ASP A 79 -34.94 -15.92 -22.12
CA ASP A 79 -33.70 -16.22 -22.86
C ASP A 79 -32.82 -15.00 -23.19
N HIS A 80 -33.12 -13.81 -22.68
CA HIS A 80 -32.40 -12.58 -23.04
C HIS A 80 -31.54 -11.94 -21.95
N LEU A 81 -31.33 -12.61 -20.81
CA LEU A 81 -30.37 -12.18 -19.78
C LEU A 81 -28.98 -12.80 -19.98
N SER A 82 -28.45 -12.70 -21.19
CA SER A 82 -27.00 -12.73 -21.42
C SER A 82 -26.58 -11.36 -21.92
N ALA A 83 -26.69 -10.37 -21.04
CA ALA A 83 -25.98 -9.11 -21.20
C ALA A 83 -24.50 -9.40 -20.95
N ALA A 84 -23.75 -9.59 -22.04
CA ALA A 84 -22.31 -9.70 -22.00
C ALA A 84 -21.75 -8.47 -21.26
N SER A 85 -21.20 -8.69 -20.07
CA SER A 85 -20.33 -7.71 -19.43
C SER A 85 -19.13 -7.52 -20.35
N SER A 86 -19.18 -6.50 -21.19
CA SER A 86 -18.02 -6.04 -21.95
C SER A 86 -17.01 -5.52 -20.94
N VAL A 87 -16.11 -6.40 -20.50
CA VAL A 87 -14.97 -6.03 -19.68
C VAL A 87 -14.16 -5.06 -20.52
N SER A 88 -14.15 -3.79 -20.13
CA SER A 88 -13.34 -2.76 -20.78
C SER A 88 -11.88 -3.10 -20.51
N THR A 89 -11.26 -3.86 -21.42
CA THR A 89 -9.85 -4.20 -21.35
C THR A 89 -9.04 -2.95 -21.67
N SER A 90 -8.37 -2.38 -20.68
CA SER A 90 -7.34 -1.38 -20.91
C SER A 90 -6.31 -1.94 -21.89
N PRO A 91 -5.81 -1.12 -22.83
CA PRO A 91 -4.80 -1.58 -23.77
C PRO A 91 -3.58 -2.10 -22.99
N THR A 92 -3.13 -3.30 -23.35
CA THR A 92 -1.94 -3.90 -22.75
C THR A 92 -0.70 -3.20 -23.30
N LEU A 93 0.26 -2.89 -22.42
CA LEU A 93 1.54 -2.32 -22.83
C LEU A 93 2.32 -3.28 -23.75
N SER A 94 3.14 -2.74 -24.66
CA SER A 94 3.91 -3.58 -25.59
C SER A 94 4.87 -4.51 -24.83
N GLY A 95 4.80 -5.81 -25.10
CA GLY A 95 5.60 -6.84 -24.41
C GLY A 95 5.09 -7.22 -23.02
N TRP A 96 3.94 -6.69 -22.61
CA TRP A 96 3.22 -7.12 -21.41
C TRP A 96 2.09 -8.07 -21.80
N ALA A 97 1.70 -8.92 -20.86
CA ALA A 97 0.58 -9.86 -21.01
C ALA A 97 -0.23 -9.92 -19.72
N ILE A 98 -1.50 -10.28 -19.82
CA ILE A 98 -2.28 -10.65 -18.63
C ILE A 98 -1.84 -12.05 -18.20
N PRO A 99 -1.32 -12.24 -16.97
CA PRO A 99 -0.92 -13.56 -16.52
C PRO A 99 -2.13 -14.48 -16.42
N PRO A 100 -1.94 -15.80 -16.62
CA PRO A 100 -3.02 -16.76 -16.42
C PRO A 100 -3.62 -16.57 -15.03
N GLN A 101 -4.95 -16.58 -14.95
CA GLN A 101 -5.63 -16.46 -13.66
C GLN A 101 -5.31 -17.70 -12.83
N VAL A 102 -4.68 -17.49 -11.67
CA VAL A 102 -4.58 -18.55 -10.68
C VAL A 102 -5.99 -18.75 -10.15
N THR A 103 -6.54 -19.97 -10.30
CA THR A 103 -7.89 -20.30 -9.84
C THR A 103 -7.93 -20.12 -8.32
N SER A 104 -8.40 -18.95 -7.87
CA SER A 104 -8.67 -18.74 -6.45
C SER A 104 -9.85 -19.64 -6.09
N THR A 105 -9.64 -20.54 -5.13
CA THR A 105 -10.72 -21.38 -4.58
C THR A 105 -11.74 -20.56 -3.78
N ARG A 106 -11.49 -19.25 -3.61
CA ARG A 106 -12.36 -18.30 -2.92
C ARG A 106 -13.38 -17.69 -3.89
N ALA A 107 -14.34 -18.50 -4.31
CA ALA A 107 -15.34 -18.13 -5.33
C ALA A 107 -16.38 -17.09 -4.88
N ASP A 108 -16.34 -16.60 -3.63
CA ASP A 108 -17.50 -15.93 -3.02
C ASP A 108 -17.17 -14.69 -2.16
N SER A 109 -16.00 -14.06 -2.35
CA SER A 109 -15.68 -12.80 -1.66
C SER A 109 -15.55 -11.64 -2.64
N THR A 110 -16.22 -10.53 -2.32
CA THR A 110 -16.01 -9.21 -2.94
C THR A 110 -14.59 -8.66 -2.75
N ASP A 111 -13.78 -9.32 -1.93
CA ASP A 111 -12.37 -9.05 -1.70
C ASP A 111 -11.54 -10.20 -2.30
N CYS A 112 -10.78 -9.91 -3.36
CA CYS A 112 -9.85 -10.86 -3.96
C CYS A 112 -8.49 -10.89 -3.26
N SER A 113 -8.31 -10.12 -2.18
CA SER A 113 -7.06 -10.12 -1.42
C SER A 113 -6.79 -11.50 -0.82
N ASN A 114 -5.72 -12.12 -1.28
CA ASN A 114 -5.16 -13.32 -0.66
C ASN A 114 -4.34 -12.97 0.61
N GLY A 115 -4.28 -11.69 0.99
CA GLY A 115 -3.27 -11.18 1.89
C GLY A 115 -1.88 -11.21 1.26
N VAL A 116 -0.93 -10.51 1.86
CA VAL A 116 0.48 -10.72 1.55
C VAL A 116 0.82 -12.10 2.11
N SER A 117 0.98 -13.08 1.22
CA SER A 117 1.50 -14.40 1.57
C SER A 117 2.83 -14.54 0.88
N VAL A 118 3.88 -14.09 1.56
CA VAL A 118 5.25 -14.41 1.18
C VAL A 118 5.61 -15.69 1.92
N PRO A 119 5.65 -16.87 1.25
CA PRO A 119 6.00 -18.10 1.93
C PRO A 119 7.45 -18.00 2.41
N GLY A 120 7.75 -18.49 3.62
CA GLY A 120 9.14 -18.63 4.12
C GLY A 120 9.76 -17.38 4.74
N GLU A 121 10.82 -17.57 5.52
CA GLU A 121 11.68 -16.46 5.95
C GLU A 121 12.62 -16.08 4.79
N PRO A 122 12.46 -14.89 4.18
CA PRO A 122 13.33 -14.46 3.11
C PRO A 122 14.74 -14.28 3.64
N LYS A 123 15.67 -15.01 3.02
CA LYS A 123 17.11 -14.82 3.20
C LYS A 123 17.59 -13.79 2.19
N ALA A 124 17.13 -12.56 2.32
CA ALA A 124 17.59 -11.47 1.47
C ALA A 124 18.71 -10.70 2.19
N ASP A 125 19.80 -10.45 1.47
CA ASP A 125 20.87 -9.59 1.97
C ASP A 125 20.34 -8.18 2.23
N PRO A 126 20.92 -7.45 3.21
CA PRO A 126 20.60 -6.04 3.43
C PRO A 126 20.63 -5.22 2.13
N VAL A 127 19.73 -4.25 2.03
CA VAL A 127 19.64 -3.39 0.86
C VAL A 127 20.59 -2.20 1.03
N ASP A 128 21.39 -1.95 0.01
CA ASP A 128 22.15 -0.71 -0.12
C ASP A 128 21.19 0.43 -0.51
N ILE A 129 20.68 1.13 0.49
CA ILE A 129 19.71 2.21 0.30
C ILE A 129 20.31 3.43 -0.39
N ASP A 130 21.61 3.69 -0.23
CA ASP A 130 22.27 4.79 -0.93
C ASP A 130 22.37 4.51 -2.44
N HIS A 131 22.66 3.26 -2.80
CA HIS A 131 22.63 2.84 -4.19
C HIS A 131 21.21 2.91 -4.77
N LEU A 132 20.20 2.44 -4.03
CA LEU A 132 18.79 2.54 -4.45
C LEU A 132 18.36 4.00 -4.65
N ASN A 133 18.71 4.90 -3.73
CA ASN A 133 18.46 6.34 -3.83
C ASN A 133 19.07 6.94 -5.09
N LYS A 134 20.32 6.58 -5.38
CA LYS A 134 21.03 7.05 -6.58
C LYS A 134 20.36 6.55 -7.86
N VAL A 135 19.95 5.28 -7.90
CA VAL A 135 19.23 4.71 -9.05
C VAL A 135 17.88 5.40 -9.24
N LEU A 136 17.09 5.59 -8.18
CA LEU A 136 15.79 6.26 -8.26
C LEU A 136 15.94 7.69 -8.76
N LEU A 137 16.81 8.52 -8.16
CA LEU A 137 16.99 9.91 -8.58
C LEU A 137 17.50 10.03 -10.02
N THR A 138 18.43 9.16 -10.42
CA THR A 138 18.94 9.16 -11.80
C THR A 138 17.85 8.77 -12.78
N SER A 139 17.06 7.74 -12.45
CA SER A 139 15.92 7.30 -13.26
C SER A 139 14.88 8.41 -13.43
N LEU A 140 14.51 9.07 -12.34
CA LEU A 140 13.54 10.18 -12.37
C LEU A 140 14.04 11.33 -13.24
N ARG A 141 15.33 11.70 -13.14
CA ARG A 141 15.91 12.76 -13.97
C ARG A 141 15.87 12.42 -15.46
N ASP A 142 16.14 11.16 -15.81
CA ASP A 142 16.17 10.71 -17.21
C ASP A 142 14.76 10.58 -17.80
N ILE A 143 13.81 10.06 -17.01
CA ILE A 143 12.47 9.64 -17.47
C ILE A 143 11.47 10.80 -17.37
N ALA A 144 11.65 11.70 -16.40
CA ALA A 144 10.81 12.87 -16.16
C ALA A 144 11.67 14.15 -16.06
N PRO A 145 12.41 14.54 -17.12
CA PRO A 145 13.39 15.63 -17.07
C PRO A 145 12.76 17.02 -16.80
N LYS A 146 11.45 17.15 -16.97
CA LYS A 146 10.69 18.37 -16.68
C LYS A 146 10.27 18.47 -15.21
N ALA A 147 10.36 17.38 -14.46
CA ALA A 147 10.05 17.35 -13.05
C ALA A 147 11.30 17.61 -12.21
N THR A 148 11.13 18.29 -11.09
CA THR A 148 12.13 18.35 -10.03
C THR A 148 11.91 17.17 -9.11
N SER A 149 12.97 16.41 -8.79
CA SER A 149 12.88 15.23 -7.94
C SER A 149 13.85 15.31 -6.76
N LYS A 150 13.39 14.90 -5.57
CA LYS A 150 14.21 14.90 -4.35
C LYS A 150 13.84 13.74 -3.44
N ILE A 151 14.84 13.02 -2.92
CA ILE A 151 14.61 12.05 -1.84
C ILE A 151 14.23 12.81 -0.56
N THR A 152 13.07 12.49 -0.01
CA THR A 152 12.53 13.12 1.20
C THR A 152 12.57 12.19 2.40
N ARG A 153 12.59 10.88 2.16
CA ARG A 153 12.76 9.87 3.20
C ARG A 153 13.48 8.64 2.67
N SER A 154 14.35 8.06 3.47
CA SER A 154 14.89 6.73 3.23
C SER A 154 15.03 5.99 4.54
N THR A 155 14.89 4.67 4.50
CA THR A 155 15.00 3.82 5.69
C THR A 155 15.67 2.52 5.29
N ALA A 156 16.77 2.17 5.96
CA ALA A 156 17.41 0.87 5.84
C ALA A 156 17.08 0.03 7.07
N VAL A 157 16.74 -1.24 6.87
CA VAL A 157 16.48 -2.19 7.96
C VAL A 157 17.63 -3.19 8.03
N ASN A 158 18.58 -2.93 8.94
CA ASN A 158 19.77 -3.78 9.08
C ASN A 158 19.49 -5.17 9.65
N LYS A 159 18.37 -5.34 10.35
CA LYS A 159 17.96 -6.61 10.96
C LYS A 159 16.44 -6.78 10.90
N PRO A 160 15.91 -7.38 9.82
CA PRO A 160 14.48 -7.66 9.72
C PRO A 160 14.02 -8.54 10.89
N ALA A 161 12.95 -8.12 11.59
CA ALA A 161 12.49 -8.79 12.82
C ALA A 161 11.63 -10.04 12.57
N THR A 162 11.12 -10.21 11.35
CA THR A 162 10.16 -11.28 10.97
C THR A 162 10.28 -11.59 9.48
N GLY A 163 9.71 -12.71 9.03
CA GLY A 163 9.76 -13.16 7.63
C GLY A 163 9.11 -12.22 6.61
N ASP A 164 8.19 -11.32 6.99
CA ASP A 164 7.57 -10.35 6.07
C ASP A 164 8.26 -8.98 6.08
N ALA A 165 9.52 -8.93 6.48
CA ALA A 165 10.15 -7.66 6.79
C ALA A 165 10.55 -6.90 5.52
N THR A 166 10.03 -5.68 5.43
CA THR A 166 10.63 -4.59 4.66
C THR A 166 12.12 -4.51 5.00
N LEU A 167 12.96 -4.67 3.98
CA LEU A 167 14.42 -4.58 4.06
C LEU A 167 14.87 -3.11 4.00
N GLY A 168 14.05 -2.27 3.39
CA GLY A 168 14.21 -0.83 3.41
C GLY A 168 13.21 -0.16 2.48
N SER A 169 13.22 1.16 2.49
CA SER A 169 12.39 1.95 1.61
C SER A 169 13.02 3.30 1.29
N THR A 170 12.59 3.88 0.17
CA THR A 170 12.94 5.24 -0.22
C THR A 170 11.76 5.95 -0.84
N TRP A 171 11.65 7.24 -0.56
CA TRP A 171 10.59 8.13 -1.01
C TRP A 171 11.21 9.32 -1.72
N ALA A 172 10.77 9.56 -2.95
CA ALA A 172 11.12 10.72 -3.73
C ALA A 172 9.88 11.57 -4.00
N ASP A 173 9.94 12.86 -3.69
CA ASP A 173 8.95 13.80 -4.21
C ASP A 173 9.27 14.11 -5.67
N VAL A 174 8.23 14.22 -6.49
CA VAL A 174 8.29 14.54 -7.92
C VAL A 174 7.36 15.72 -8.17
N VAL A 175 7.91 16.87 -8.60
CA VAL A 175 7.15 18.11 -8.79
C VAL A 175 7.31 18.60 -10.22
N ASP A 176 6.20 18.78 -10.92
CA ASP A 176 6.14 19.32 -12.27
C ASP A 176 5.02 20.38 -12.40
N SER A 177 4.66 20.75 -13.64
CA SER A 177 3.59 21.71 -13.91
C SER A 177 2.19 21.24 -13.48
N GLY A 178 2.01 19.94 -13.22
CA GLY A 178 0.78 19.33 -12.72
C GLY A 178 0.69 19.25 -11.20
N GLY A 179 1.70 19.72 -10.47
CA GLY A 179 1.75 19.71 -9.01
C GLY A 179 2.74 18.69 -8.43
N GLY A 180 2.70 18.53 -7.10
CA GLY A 180 3.52 17.55 -6.39
C GLY A 180 2.89 16.17 -6.40
N GLY A 181 3.72 15.15 -6.60
CA GLY A 181 3.41 13.75 -6.35
C GLY A 181 4.64 13.04 -5.77
N SER A 182 4.58 11.73 -5.64
CA SER A 182 5.70 10.94 -5.14
C SER A 182 5.96 9.68 -5.96
N VAL A 183 7.18 9.18 -5.79
CA VAL A 183 7.55 7.81 -6.09
C VAL A 183 8.14 7.20 -4.84
N TYR A 184 7.53 6.12 -4.38
CA TYR A 184 7.91 5.36 -3.21
C TYR A 184 8.38 3.98 -3.63
N ILE A 185 9.52 3.52 -3.12
CA ILE A 185 10.02 2.15 -3.34
C ILE A 185 10.15 1.48 -1.99
N GLU A 186 9.43 0.38 -1.80
CA GLU A 186 9.69 -0.58 -0.72
C GLU A 186 10.47 -1.76 -1.25
N VAL A 187 11.38 -2.28 -0.44
CA VAL A 187 12.11 -3.49 -0.75
C VAL A 187 11.76 -4.55 0.28
N HIS A 188 11.32 -5.71 -0.21
CA HIS A 188 11.00 -6.89 0.57
C HIS A 188 11.84 -8.05 0.09
N GLY A 189 12.01 -9.06 0.92
CA GLY A 189 12.46 -10.36 0.46
C GLY A 189 11.27 -11.25 0.12
N PHE A 190 11.46 -12.24 -0.75
CA PHE A 190 10.45 -13.28 -0.99
C PHE A 190 11.07 -14.68 -1.12
N SER A 191 10.25 -15.75 -1.07
CA SER A 191 10.73 -17.12 -1.35
C SER A 191 10.06 -17.73 -2.58
N GLY A 192 10.68 -18.79 -3.11
CA GLY A 192 10.25 -19.43 -4.36
C GLY A 192 10.81 -18.70 -5.58
N THR A 193 10.32 -19.03 -6.76
CA THR A 193 10.73 -18.36 -8.00
C THR A 193 10.04 -16.99 -8.14
N PRO A 194 10.61 -16.04 -8.91
CA PRO A 194 9.95 -14.77 -9.21
C PRO A 194 8.52 -14.90 -9.74
N THR A 195 8.27 -15.89 -10.61
CA THR A 195 6.92 -16.15 -11.14
C THR A 195 5.96 -16.63 -10.06
N GLN A 196 6.39 -17.59 -9.22
CA GLN A 196 5.55 -18.08 -8.11
C GLN A 196 5.20 -16.97 -7.10
N ALA A 197 6.16 -16.10 -6.78
CA ALA A 197 5.90 -14.96 -5.89
C ALA A 197 4.90 -13.97 -6.52
N ALA A 198 5.07 -13.65 -7.80
CA ALA A 198 4.14 -12.82 -8.55
C ALA A 198 2.74 -13.44 -8.67
N ASP A 199 2.64 -14.76 -8.77
CA ASP A 199 1.35 -15.48 -8.79
C ASP A 199 0.65 -15.40 -7.42
N ASN A 200 1.39 -15.56 -6.32
CA ASN A 200 0.86 -15.46 -4.96
C ASN A 200 0.32 -14.06 -4.65
N GLU A 201 0.97 -13.02 -5.18
CA GLU A 201 0.59 -11.62 -4.97
C GLU A 201 -0.33 -11.04 -6.05
N GLN A 202 -0.81 -11.83 -7.02
CA GLN A 202 -1.59 -11.35 -8.17
C GLN A 202 -2.75 -10.40 -7.78
N PHE A 203 -3.35 -10.58 -6.60
CA PHE A 203 -4.48 -9.78 -6.10
C PHE A 203 -4.17 -9.08 -4.76
N VAL A 204 -2.89 -8.80 -4.49
CA VAL A 204 -2.45 -8.22 -3.21
C VAL A 204 -3.10 -6.87 -2.89
N ASN A 205 -3.48 -6.09 -3.91
CA ASN A 205 -4.17 -4.81 -3.76
C ASN A 205 -5.69 -4.95 -3.51
N GLY A 206 -6.22 -6.17 -3.41
CA GLY A 206 -7.65 -6.44 -3.16
C GLY A 206 -8.56 -6.32 -4.38
N VAL A 207 -8.03 -5.85 -5.51
CA VAL A 207 -8.79 -5.73 -6.77
C VAL A 207 -8.75 -7.05 -7.54
N CYS A 208 -9.92 -7.51 -8.01
CA CYS A 208 -10.07 -8.76 -8.77
C CYS A 208 -9.64 -8.67 -10.25
N THR A 209 -9.11 -7.52 -10.67
CA THR A 209 -8.56 -7.34 -12.02
C THR A 209 -7.11 -7.79 -12.00
N PRO A 210 -6.74 -8.80 -12.82
CA PRO A 210 -5.35 -9.23 -12.90
C PRO A 210 -4.40 -8.08 -13.31
N PRO A 211 -3.20 -8.00 -12.72
CA PRO A 211 -2.18 -7.04 -13.15
C PRO A 211 -1.65 -7.40 -14.54
N GLN A 212 -1.08 -6.44 -15.25
CA GLN A 212 -0.27 -6.75 -16.43
C GLN A 212 1.07 -7.32 -15.96
N ARG A 213 1.65 -8.28 -16.70
CA ARG A 213 2.92 -8.91 -16.37
C ARG A 213 3.90 -8.87 -17.54
N LYS A 214 5.18 -8.63 -17.24
CA LYS A 214 6.31 -8.76 -18.16
C LYS A 214 7.41 -9.58 -17.48
N THR A 215 8.01 -10.51 -18.20
CA THR A 215 9.17 -11.29 -17.72
C THR A 215 10.40 -10.86 -18.52
N LEU A 216 11.47 -10.49 -17.82
CA LEU A 216 12.74 -10.10 -18.42
C LEU A 216 13.63 -11.34 -18.69
N ALA A 217 14.70 -11.15 -19.46
CA ALA A 217 15.56 -12.24 -19.91
C ALA A 217 16.33 -12.95 -18.77
N ASP A 218 16.56 -12.26 -17.65
CA ASP A 218 17.21 -12.79 -16.45
C ASP A 218 16.26 -13.60 -15.55
N GLY A 219 14.96 -13.66 -15.89
CA GLY A 219 13.93 -14.30 -15.08
C GLY A 219 13.24 -13.36 -14.09
N THR A 220 13.59 -12.06 -14.07
CA THR A 220 12.85 -11.04 -13.33
C THR A 220 11.41 -10.97 -13.84
N VAL A 221 10.45 -10.90 -12.92
CA VAL A 221 9.02 -10.73 -13.24
C VAL A 221 8.57 -9.37 -12.75
N MET A 222 7.92 -8.61 -13.62
CA MET A 222 7.33 -7.31 -13.33
C MET A 222 5.81 -7.43 -13.40
N GLN A 223 5.09 -6.90 -12.40
CA GLN A 223 3.63 -6.83 -12.37
C GLN A 223 3.16 -5.38 -12.18
N LEU A 224 2.51 -4.84 -13.21
CA LEU A 224 1.90 -3.52 -13.19
C LEU A 224 0.43 -3.64 -12.81
N TYR A 225 0.07 -3.03 -11.69
CA TYR A 225 -1.30 -2.98 -11.21
C TYR A 225 -2.00 -1.77 -11.83
N GLY A 226 -3.32 -1.86 -12.00
CA GLY A 226 -4.13 -0.73 -12.44
C GLY A 226 -4.08 0.41 -11.44
N GLU A 227 -4.35 1.64 -11.91
CA GLU A 227 -4.51 2.81 -11.04
C GLU A 227 -5.65 2.57 -10.03
N LEU A 228 -5.34 2.83 -8.76
CA LEU A 228 -6.28 2.84 -7.65
C LEU A 228 -6.50 4.28 -7.22
N LYS A 229 -7.71 4.58 -6.77
CA LYS A 229 -8.04 5.86 -6.14
C LYS A 229 -8.39 5.57 -4.69
N TYR A 230 -7.45 5.84 -3.79
CA TYR A 230 -7.67 5.71 -2.36
C TYR A 230 -8.39 6.94 -1.85
N ASP A 231 -9.38 6.79 -1.00
CA ASP A 231 -10.02 7.89 -0.25
C ASP A 231 -8.96 8.60 0.63
N PRO A 232 -8.69 9.92 0.47
CA PRO A 232 -9.51 10.94 -0.22
C PRO A 232 -9.10 11.30 -1.66
N GLY A 233 -9.23 10.34 -2.57
CA GLY A 233 -9.23 10.49 -4.03
C GLY A 233 -7.88 10.53 -4.72
N HIS A 234 -6.76 10.32 -4.04
CA HIS A 234 -5.44 10.39 -4.69
C HIS A 234 -5.19 9.15 -5.55
N PRO A 235 -4.80 9.33 -6.82
CA PRO A 235 -4.44 8.21 -7.66
C PRO A 235 -3.13 7.59 -7.16
N SER A 236 -3.07 6.27 -7.17
CA SER A 236 -1.90 5.48 -6.81
C SER A 236 -1.77 4.32 -7.78
N GLN A 237 -0.57 4.07 -8.26
CA GLN A 237 -0.29 2.93 -9.13
C GLN A 237 0.98 2.23 -8.67
N ALA A 238 0.91 0.91 -8.57
CA ALA A 238 2.02 0.09 -8.10
C ALA A 238 2.57 -0.78 -9.23
N LEU A 239 3.89 -0.86 -9.29
CA LEU A 239 4.66 -1.79 -10.09
C LEU A 239 5.51 -2.65 -9.14
N ARG A 240 5.28 -3.96 -9.17
CA ARG A 240 6.02 -4.93 -8.36
C ARG A 240 7.07 -5.62 -9.22
N VAL A 241 8.30 -5.66 -8.76
CA VAL A 241 9.45 -6.25 -9.48
C VAL A 241 10.04 -7.37 -8.62
N TYR A 242 9.85 -8.61 -9.05
CA TYR A 242 10.34 -9.82 -8.40
C TYR A 242 11.60 -10.29 -9.12
N THR A 243 12.74 -10.26 -8.44
CA THR A 243 14.03 -10.56 -9.08
C THR A 243 14.56 -11.95 -8.71
N PRO A 244 15.44 -12.54 -9.52
CA PRO A 244 16.09 -13.82 -9.21
C PRO A 244 16.90 -13.79 -7.90
N ALA A 245 17.36 -12.63 -7.44
CA ALA A 245 17.99 -12.46 -6.14
C ALA A 245 17.01 -12.50 -4.94
N HIS A 246 15.76 -12.92 -5.16
CA HIS A 246 14.72 -13.02 -4.13
C HIS A 246 14.37 -11.67 -3.48
N ARG A 247 14.45 -10.58 -4.27
CA ARG A 247 14.05 -9.24 -3.86
C ARG A 247 12.78 -8.82 -4.60
N LEU A 248 11.82 -8.33 -3.82
CA LEU A 248 10.63 -7.67 -4.31
C LEU A 248 10.81 -6.17 -4.13
N TYR A 249 10.81 -5.43 -5.23
CA TYR A 249 10.68 -3.97 -5.21
C TYR A 249 9.24 -3.60 -5.50
N VAL A 250 8.59 -2.91 -4.57
CA VAL A 250 7.25 -2.33 -4.76
C VAL A 250 7.46 -0.85 -5.08
N VAL A 251 7.37 -0.50 -6.37
CA VAL A 251 7.51 0.87 -6.86
C VAL A 251 6.11 1.46 -7.01
N THR A 252 5.76 2.40 -6.15
CA THR A 252 4.46 3.06 -6.13
C THR A 252 4.59 4.50 -6.58
N SER A 253 3.77 4.92 -7.55
CA SER A 253 3.60 6.32 -7.90
C SER A 253 2.32 6.84 -7.27
N GLU A 254 2.38 7.97 -6.56
CA GLU A 254 1.22 8.53 -5.85
C GLU A 254 0.98 10.00 -6.23
N GLY A 255 -0.28 10.38 -6.29
CA GLY A 255 -0.73 11.74 -6.57
C GLY A 255 -0.55 12.73 -5.41
N PHE A 256 0.33 12.47 -4.44
CA PHE A 256 0.64 13.41 -3.36
C PHE A 256 2.13 13.32 -3.01
N ALA A 257 2.69 14.41 -2.50
CA ALA A 257 4.09 14.55 -2.12
C ALA A 257 4.26 14.66 -0.60
N SER A 258 5.50 14.65 -0.11
CA SER A 258 5.78 14.79 1.32
C SER A 258 5.17 16.06 1.98
N PRO A 259 5.06 17.23 1.31
CA PRO A 259 4.45 18.42 1.92
C PRO A 259 2.92 18.34 2.06
N ASP A 260 2.26 17.42 1.36
CA ASP A 260 0.79 17.27 1.42
C ASP A 260 0.35 16.54 2.69
N TRP A 261 1.28 15.91 3.41
CA TRP A 261 1.00 15.26 4.68
C TRP A 261 0.76 16.29 5.78
N THR A 262 -0.36 16.16 6.47
CA THR A 262 -0.75 17.02 7.58
C THR A 262 -1.05 16.20 8.83
N GLN A 263 -0.84 16.79 10.00
CA GLN A 263 -1.26 16.17 11.27
C GLN A 263 -2.78 16.06 11.30
N VAL A 264 -3.31 14.86 11.51
CA VAL A 264 -4.75 14.64 11.64
C VAL A 264 -5.25 15.27 12.93
N ALA A 265 -6.28 16.12 12.82
CA ALA A 265 -6.92 16.73 13.97
C ALA A 265 -7.49 15.65 14.90
N ASN A 266 -7.24 15.79 16.21
CA ASN A 266 -7.69 14.86 17.26
C ASN A 266 -7.11 13.43 17.19
N ALA A 267 -6.08 13.19 16.37
CA ALA A 267 -5.33 11.92 16.39
C ALA A 267 -4.10 11.99 17.31
N GLU A 268 -3.49 10.83 17.60
CA GLU A 268 -2.22 10.78 18.34
C GLU A 268 -1.14 11.60 17.61
N PRO A 269 -0.26 12.33 18.34
CA PRO A 269 0.83 13.08 17.74
C PRO A 269 1.68 12.21 16.80
N GLY A 270 1.97 12.72 15.60
CA GLY A 270 2.68 11.99 14.55
C GLY A 270 1.79 11.16 13.63
N THR A 271 0.47 11.13 13.87
CA THR A 271 -0.49 10.59 12.91
C THR A 271 -0.69 11.58 11.78
N LEU A 272 -0.08 11.30 10.63
CA LEU A 272 -0.20 12.10 9.42
C LEU A 272 -1.24 11.50 8.47
N ALA A 273 -1.96 12.36 7.76
CA ALA A 273 -2.77 12.00 6.61
C ALA A 273 -2.69 13.09 5.55
N VAL A 274 -3.00 12.72 4.31
CA VAL A 274 -3.18 13.66 3.21
C VAL A 274 -4.63 14.14 3.25
N PRO A 275 -4.90 15.44 3.42
CA PRO A 275 -6.27 15.97 3.41
C PRO A 275 -6.99 15.73 2.09
N GLU A 276 -8.31 15.71 2.13
CA GLU A 276 -9.12 15.71 0.91
C GLU A 276 -8.79 16.92 0.04
N GLY A 277 -8.54 16.66 -1.25
CA GLY A 277 -8.18 17.68 -2.24
C GLY A 277 -6.72 18.14 -2.20
N ALA A 278 -5.88 17.64 -1.29
CA ALA A 278 -4.43 17.89 -1.34
C ALA A 278 -3.76 17.08 -2.47
N GLY A 279 -2.52 17.43 -2.84
CA GLY A 279 -1.83 16.80 -3.96
C GLY A 279 -2.49 17.04 -5.33
N ARG A 280 -2.25 16.13 -6.26
CA ARG A 280 -2.71 16.17 -7.65
C ARG A 280 -3.72 15.04 -7.93
N HIS A 281 -4.64 15.29 -8.87
CA HIS A 281 -5.65 14.32 -9.31
C HIS A 281 -5.19 13.38 -10.43
N SER A 282 -3.90 13.37 -10.74
CA SER A 282 -3.29 12.45 -11.71
C SER A 282 -2.00 11.89 -11.13
N LEU A 283 -1.53 10.73 -11.62
CA LEU A 283 -0.21 10.25 -11.25
C LEU A 283 0.90 11.21 -11.72
N PRO A 284 2.02 11.33 -10.98
CA PRO A 284 3.18 12.10 -11.42
C PRO A 284 4.00 11.39 -12.51
N LEU A 285 3.76 10.08 -12.70
CA LEU A 285 4.36 9.29 -13.77
C LEU A 285 3.29 8.62 -14.61
N THR A 286 3.54 8.51 -15.90
CA THR A 286 2.78 7.62 -16.80
C THR A 286 3.16 6.15 -16.57
N GLU A 287 2.35 5.21 -17.06
CA GLU A 287 2.64 3.77 -16.96
C GLU A 287 3.99 3.39 -17.59
N ASP A 288 4.34 4.00 -18.73
CA ASP A 288 5.63 3.78 -19.41
C ASP A 288 6.79 4.29 -18.57
N GLN A 289 6.64 5.46 -17.93
CA GLN A 289 7.66 6.04 -17.07
C GLN A 289 7.86 5.22 -15.78
N LEU A 290 6.77 4.78 -15.15
CA LEU A 290 6.81 3.89 -13.99
C LEU A 290 7.48 2.56 -14.35
N THR A 291 7.13 1.98 -15.50
CA THR A 291 7.76 0.78 -16.06
C THR A 291 9.26 0.96 -16.25
N ALA A 292 9.68 2.06 -16.86
CA ALA A 292 11.11 2.34 -17.09
C ALA A 292 11.90 2.50 -15.77
N ILE A 293 11.28 3.01 -14.70
CA ILE A 293 11.89 2.98 -13.36
C ILE A 293 12.02 1.54 -12.85
N GLY A 294 10.96 0.74 -12.98
CA GLY A 294 10.97 -0.66 -12.55
C GLY A 294 12.05 -1.49 -13.25
N GLU A 295 12.29 -1.28 -14.55
CA GLU A 295 13.37 -1.95 -15.30
C GLU A 295 14.77 -1.55 -14.78
N ARG A 296 14.97 -0.29 -14.38
CA ARG A 296 16.24 0.16 -13.79
C ARG A 296 16.45 -0.37 -12.38
N VAL A 297 15.37 -0.51 -11.62
CA VAL A 297 15.39 -1.11 -10.28
C VAL A 297 15.63 -2.62 -10.36
N ALA A 298 15.07 -3.32 -11.36
CA ALA A 298 15.32 -4.73 -11.61
C ALA A 298 16.83 -5.04 -11.77
N ALA A 299 17.58 -4.13 -12.38
CA ALA A 299 19.03 -4.29 -12.56
C ALA A 299 19.85 -4.25 -11.26
N LEU A 300 19.23 -3.98 -10.11
CA LEU A 300 19.88 -4.02 -8.79
C LEU A 300 20.03 -5.44 -8.22
N GLY A 301 19.50 -6.46 -8.88
CA GLY A 301 19.73 -7.88 -8.59
C GLY A 301 18.46 -8.69 -8.56
#